data_AF-A0A257SEB8-F1
#
_entry.id   AF-A0A257SEB8-F1
#
_cell.length_a   1.000
_cell.length_b   1.000
_cell.length_c   1.000
_cell.angle_alpha   90.00
_cell.angle_beta   90.00
_cell.angle_gamma   90.00
#
_symmetry.space_group_name_H-M   'P 1'
#
loop_
_entity.id
_entity.type
_entity.pdbx_description
1 polymer ?
#
loop_
_entity_poly.entity_id
_entity_poly.type
_entity_poly.pdbx_seq_one_letter_code
_entity_poly.pdbx_strand_id
1 'polypeptide(L)' 'NTEIPPRKVVVGNPARIVKDVTDQMLAWKTDGTRVYQALPARMRAGWTPCEPLRDVPADRQEQERNYRTWNETRTRP' A
#
# COMPACT_ATOMS: atom_id res chain seq x y z
N ASN A 1 -12.11 -3.73 -27.23
CA ASN A 1 -10.75 -3.55 -26.66
C ASN A 1 -10.65 -2.11 -26.17
N THR A 2 -10.15 -1.86 -24.97
CA THR A 2 -9.96 -0.47 -24.46
C THR A 2 -8.50 -0.10 -24.57
N GLU A 3 -8.19 0.90 -25.39
CA GLU A 3 -6.84 1.44 -25.54
C GLU A 3 -6.66 2.64 -24.60
N ILE A 4 -5.67 2.56 -23.71
CA ILE A 4 -5.34 3.64 -22.77
C ILE A 4 -4.02 4.24 -23.20
N PRO A 5 -3.98 5.51 -23.61
CA PRO A 5 -2.73 6.18 -23.95
C PRO A 5 -1.75 6.18 -22.77
N PRO A 6 -0.42 6.23 -23.01
CA PRO A 6 0.55 6.37 -21.95
C PRO A 6 0.24 7.56 -21.03
N ARG A 7 0.59 7.41 -19.75
CA ARG A 7 0.50 8.47 -18.73
C ARG A 7 -0.90 9.03 -18.49
N LYS A 8 -1.94 8.19 -18.53
CA LYS A 8 -3.31 8.57 -18.16
C LYS A 8 -3.73 7.98 -16.82
N VAL A 9 -4.45 8.77 -16.02
CA VAL A 9 -5.20 8.28 -14.87
C VAL A 9 -6.58 7.88 -15.34
N VAL A 10 -6.94 6.63 -15.12
CA VAL A 10 -8.20 6.03 -15.55
C VAL A 10 -8.94 5.49 -14.34
N VAL A 11 -10.25 5.79 -14.26
CA VAL A 11 -11.10 5.38 -13.13
C VAL A 11 -12.47 4.91 -13.61
N GLY A 12 -13.14 4.13 -12.75
CA GLY A 12 -14.55 3.75 -12.91
C GLY A 12 -14.82 2.58 -13.86
N ASN A 13 -16.10 2.23 -13.95
CA ASN A 13 -16.67 1.27 -14.88
C ASN A 13 -17.98 1.86 -15.47
N PRO A 14 -18.07 2.15 -16.78
CA PRO A 14 -17.01 1.99 -17.78
C PRO A 14 -15.83 2.93 -17.54
N ALA A 15 -14.63 2.51 -17.94
CA ALA A 15 -13.38 3.22 -17.69
C ALA A 15 -13.36 4.61 -18.34
N ARG A 16 -12.97 5.63 -17.57
CA ARG A 16 -12.84 7.02 -18.06
C ARG A 16 -11.46 7.58 -17.73
N ILE A 17 -10.84 8.23 -18.71
CA ILE A 17 -9.63 9.04 -18.52
C ILE A 17 -10.04 10.32 -17.80
N VAL A 18 -9.44 10.62 -16.65
CA VAL A 18 -9.80 11.78 -15.82
C VAL A 18 -8.71 12.83 -15.69
N LYS A 19 -7.44 12.47 -15.94
CA LYS A 19 -6.29 13.40 -15.98
C LYS A 19 -5.02 12.71 -16.48
N ASP A 20 -3.99 13.52 -16.71
CA ASP A 20 -2.64 13.04 -16.98
C ASP A 20 -1.90 12.66 -15.69
N VAL A 21 -0.98 11.70 -15.82
CA VAL A 21 -0.02 11.34 -14.77
C VAL A 21 1.09 12.39 -14.78
N THR A 22 1.25 13.10 -13.67
CA THR A 22 2.38 14.02 -13.46
C THR A 22 3.67 13.25 -13.16
N ASP A 23 4.83 13.88 -13.35
CA ASP A 23 6.11 13.24 -13.01
C ASP A 23 6.22 12.94 -11.52
N GLN A 24 5.65 13.79 -10.66
CA GLN A 24 5.56 13.52 -9.23
C GLN A 24 4.74 12.24 -8.96
N MET A 25 3.59 12.05 -9.62
CA MET A 25 2.78 10.84 -9.48
C MET A 25 3.54 9.59 -9.95
N LEU A 26 4.28 9.70 -11.06
CA LEU A 26 5.11 8.61 -11.57
C LEU A 26 6.23 8.27 -10.59
N ALA A 27 6.95 9.26 -10.08
CA ALA A 27 8.02 9.07 -9.09
C ALA A 27 7.49 8.37 -7.83
N TRP A 28 6.37 8.85 -7.28
CA TRP A 28 5.71 8.24 -6.13
C TRP A 28 5.29 6.79 -6.39
N LYS A 29 4.75 6.51 -7.59
CA LYS A 29 4.38 5.14 -7.98
C LYS A 29 5.61 4.24 -8.06
N THR A 30 6.69 4.71 -8.68
CA THR A 30 7.95 3.97 -8.82
C THR A 30 8.54 3.63 -7.45
N ASP A 31 8.61 4.61 -6.55
CA ASP A 31 9.16 4.41 -5.21
C ASP A 31 8.28 3.47 -4.37
N GLY A 32 6.96 3.66 -4.41
CA GLY A 32 6.02 2.77 -3.75
C GLY A 32 6.13 1.33 -4.27
N THR A 33 6.22 1.13 -5.58
CA THR A 33 6.42 -0.20 -6.18
C THR A 33 7.73 -0.84 -5.72
N ARG A 34 8.81 -0.07 -5.57
CA ARG A 34 10.10 -0.58 -5.07
C ARG A 34 9.98 -1.14 -3.65
N VAL A 35 9.17 -0.52 -2.78
CA VAL A 35 8.92 -1.03 -1.42
C VAL A 35 8.32 -2.43 -1.47
N TYR A 36 7.27 -2.64 -2.28
CA TYR A 36 6.65 -3.96 -2.43
C TYR A 36 7.61 -4.98 -3.02
N GLN A 37 8.42 -4.57 -4.02
CA GLN A 37 9.43 -5.43 -4.63
C GLN A 37 10.54 -5.83 -3.66
N ALA A 38 10.83 -5.04 -2.63
CA ALA A 38 11.81 -5.36 -1.60
C ALA A 38 11.31 -6.36 -0.55
N LEU A 39 9.98 -6.51 -0.37
CA LEU A 39 9.41 -7.39 0.65
C LEU A 39 9.83 -8.86 0.52
N PRO A 40 9.85 -9.49 -0.67
CA PRO A 40 10.30 -10.87 -0.81
C PRO A 40 11.76 -11.08 -0.42
N ALA A 41 12.64 -10.13 -0.76
CA ALA A 41 14.04 -10.19 -0.37
C ALA A 41 14.19 -10.08 1.15
N ARG A 42 13.46 -9.14 1.77
CA ARG A 42 13.45 -8.96 3.23
C ARG A 42 12.92 -10.19 3.96
N MET A 43 11.85 -10.82 3.44
CA MET A 43 11.34 -12.09 3.95
C MET A 43 12.41 -13.15 3.88
N ARG A 44 13.02 -13.37 2.69
CA ARG A 44 14.06 -14.40 2.51
C ARG A 44 15.28 -14.20 3.41
N ALA A 45 15.66 -12.96 3.68
CA ALA A 45 16.81 -12.64 4.53
C ALA A 45 16.55 -12.86 6.02
N GLY A 46 15.29 -12.79 6.48
CA GLY A 46 14.97 -12.76 7.92
C GLY A 46 14.01 -13.85 8.40
N TRP A 47 13.43 -14.66 7.51
CA TRP A 47 12.54 -15.74 7.92
C TRP A 47 13.33 -16.94 8.47
N THR A 48 12.71 -17.65 9.39
CA THR A 48 13.21 -18.91 9.96
C THR A 48 12.02 -19.83 10.19
N PRO A 49 12.20 -21.16 10.12
CA PRO A 49 11.22 -22.09 10.66
C PRO A 49 10.87 -21.74 12.12
N CYS A 50 9.60 -21.86 12.48
CA CYS A 50 9.12 -21.66 13.84
C CYS A 50 7.97 -22.61 14.14
N GLU A 51 7.79 -22.93 15.42
CA GLU A 51 6.62 -23.67 15.88
C GLU A 51 5.37 -22.77 15.85
N PRO A 52 4.18 -23.33 15.56
CA PRO A 52 2.95 -22.56 15.56
C PRO A 52 2.64 -21.95 16.94
N LEU A 53 2.26 -20.68 16.97
CA LEU A 53 1.74 -20.05 18.18
C LEU A 53 0.32 -20.58 18.47
N ARG A 54 0.14 -21.30 19.58
CA ARG A 54 -1.13 -21.95 19.96
C ARG A 54 -2.04 -21.07 20.80
N ASP A 55 -1.45 -20.24 21.65
CA ASP A 55 -2.15 -19.37 22.59
C ASP A 55 -1.56 -17.96 22.55
N VAL A 56 -2.35 -16.96 22.91
CA VAL A 56 -1.88 -15.56 22.95
C VAL A 56 -1.00 -15.36 24.21
N PRO A 57 0.24 -14.84 24.08
CA PRO A 57 1.09 -14.57 25.24
C PRO A 57 0.47 -13.55 26.19
N ALA A 58 0.59 -13.78 27.50
CA ALA A 58 0.06 -12.87 28.53
C ALA A 58 0.72 -11.49 28.52
N ASP A 59 1.95 -11.40 28.00
CA ASP A 59 2.79 -10.22 27.90
C ASP A 59 2.79 -9.59 26.50
N ARG A 60 1.86 -9.99 25.62
CA ARG A 60 1.74 -9.43 24.27
C ARG A 60 1.44 -7.94 24.35
N GLN A 61 2.43 -7.12 23.99
CA GLN A 61 2.30 -5.67 23.90
C GLN A 61 1.21 -5.28 22.90
N GLU A 62 0.42 -4.25 23.24
CA GLU A 62 -0.50 -3.64 22.28
C GLU A 62 0.30 -2.93 21.18
N GLN A 63 -0.14 -3.08 19.93
CA GLN A 63 0.51 -2.40 18.83
C GLN A 63 0.15 -0.91 18.88
N GLU A 64 1.17 -0.05 18.99
CA GLU A 64 0.99 1.39 18.96
C GLU A 64 0.34 1.84 17.65
N ARG A 65 -0.82 2.51 17.75
CA ARG A 65 -1.50 3.13 16.61
C ARG A 65 -0.85 4.46 16.29
N ASN A 66 0.24 4.43 15.53
CA ASN A 66 0.93 5.63 15.05
C ASN A 66 0.27 6.27 13.79
N TYR A 67 -0.98 5.95 13.50
CA TYR A 67 -1.73 6.49 12.37
C TYR A 67 -3.14 6.92 12.82
N ARG A 68 -3.63 8.01 12.23
CA ARG A 68 -5.03 8.43 12.36
C ARG A 68 -5.81 7.98 11.13
N THR A 69 -7.01 7.47 11.33
CA THR A 69 -7.88 7.08 10.21
C THR A 69 -8.38 8.33 9.48
N TRP A 70 -8.73 8.17 8.20
CA TRP A 70 -9.27 9.30 7.42
C TRP A 70 -10.53 9.92 8.07
N ASN A 71 -11.38 9.09 8.69
CA ASN A 71 -12.55 9.55 9.44
C ASN A 71 -12.18 10.37 10.68
N GLU A 72 -11.08 10.04 11.35
CA GLU A 72 -10.57 10.79 12.51
C GLU A 72 -9.94 12.12 12.09
N THR A 73 -9.44 12.25 10.86
CA THR A 73 -8.76 13.46 10.37
C THR A 73 -9.63 14.38 9.52
N ARG A 74 -10.78 13.90 9.01
CA ARG A 74 -11.62 14.69 8.13
C ARG A 74 -12.50 15.66 8.94
N THR A 75 -12.30 16.95 8.73
CA THR A 75 -13.23 17.98 9.20
C THR A 75 -14.59 17.80 8.50
N ARG A 76 -15.67 17.61 9.26
CA ARG A 76 -17.03 17.66 8.70
C ARG A 76 -17.32 19.11 8.25
N PRO A 77 -18.07 19.30 7.15
CA PRO A 77 -18.66 20.60 6.84
C PRO A 77 -19.69 21.00 7.91
#